data_AF-A0A6P1EWK8-F1
#
_entry.id   AF-A0A6P1EWK8-F1
#
_cell.length_a   1.000
_cell.length_b   1.000
_cell.length_c   1.000
_cell.angle_alpha   90.00
_cell.angle_beta   90.00
_cell.angle_gamma   90.00
#
_symmetry.space_group_name_H-M   'P 1'
#
loop_
_entity.id
_entity.type
_entity.pdbx_description
1 polymer ?
#
loop_
_entity_poly.entity_id
_entity_poly.type
_entity_poly.pdbx_seq_one_letter_code
_entity_poly.pdbx_strand_id
1 'polypeptide(L)'
;MIEWSPLQMLRSSGPDEWVMVDAMRTGRIGLIRRIEMGPYRESWYRAVTWAAEPSRRTLVGYSRSMETIAAALWAHQPLTAQEKPFPGYPATKPAATSAP
;
A
#
# COMPACT_ATOMS: atom_id res chain seq x y z
N MET A 1 -14.98 -14.16 -14.72
CA MET A 1 -13.91 -14.43 -13.73
C MET A 1 -13.21 -13.11 -13.52
N ILE A 2 -13.38 -12.47 -12.35
CA ILE A 2 -12.67 -11.21 -12.10
C ILE A 2 -11.24 -11.60 -11.77
N GLU A 3 -10.32 -11.39 -12.71
CA GLU A 3 -8.90 -11.59 -12.45
C GLU A 3 -8.48 -10.58 -11.38
N TRP A 4 -7.93 -11.09 -10.28
CA TRP A 4 -7.47 -10.24 -9.20
C TRP A 4 -6.25 -9.45 -9.68
N SER A 5 -6.24 -8.13 -9.49
CA SER A 5 -5.11 -7.27 -9.87
C SER A 5 -4.69 -6.34 -8.71
N PRO A 6 -3.39 -6.25 -8.38
CA PRO A 6 -2.91 -5.40 -7.28
C PRO A 6 -3.17 -3.90 -7.52
N LEU A 7 -3.34 -3.49 -8.79
CA LEU A 7 -3.70 -2.12 -9.15
C LEU A 7 -5.07 -1.70 -8.60
N GLN A 8 -6.01 -2.63 -8.42
CA GLN A 8 -7.33 -2.32 -7.84
C GLN A 8 -7.24 -1.90 -6.37
N MET A 9 -6.14 -2.24 -5.70
CA MET A 9 -5.87 -1.89 -4.30
C MET A 9 -5.18 -0.53 -4.18
N LEU A 10 -4.78 0.10 -5.28
CA LEU A 10 -4.20 1.43 -5.28
C LEU A 10 -5.29 2.50 -5.23
N ARG A 11 -5.06 3.53 -4.43
CA ARG A 11 -5.88 4.73 -4.35
C ARG A 11 -5.00 5.93 -4.61
N SER A 12 -5.34 6.72 -5.61
CA SER A 12 -4.63 7.97 -5.90
C SER A 12 -4.76 8.90 -4.70
N SER A 13 -3.62 9.31 -4.14
CA SER A 13 -3.52 10.25 -3.03
C SER A 13 -2.97 11.61 -3.47
N GLY A 14 -2.45 11.69 -4.70
CA GLY A 14 -1.95 12.89 -5.33
C GLY A 14 -1.68 12.68 -6.82
N PRO A 15 -1.13 13.70 -7.52
CA PRO A 15 -0.86 13.64 -8.96
C PRO A 15 0.15 12.54 -9.36
N ASP A 16 1.06 12.20 -8.45
CA ASP A 16 2.14 11.23 -8.68
C ASP A 16 2.26 10.23 -7.51
N GLU A 17 1.20 10.09 -6.71
CA GLU A 17 1.24 9.30 -5.48
C GLU A 17 -0.01 8.41 -5.36
N TRP A 18 0.24 7.15 -5.03
CA TRP A 18 -0.77 6.13 -4.81
C TRP A 18 -0.55 5.45 -3.46
N VAL A 19 -1.61 5.30 -2.69
CA VAL A 19 -1.63 4.52 -1.45
C VAL A 19 -2.19 3.14 -1.78
N MET A 20 -1.46 2.09 -1.43
CA MET A 20 -1.97 0.74 -1.50
C MET A 20 -2.73 0.41 -0.21
N VAL A 21 -4.00 0.04 -0.35
CA VAL A 21 -4.90 -0.31 0.75
C VAL A 21 -5.39 -1.74 0.60
N ASP A 22 -5.41 -2.47 1.70
CA ASP A 22 -6.07 -3.77 1.76
C ASP A 22 -7.57 -3.56 2.04
N ALA A 23 -8.42 -3.86 1.06
CA ALA A 23 -9.86 -3.69 1.23
C ALA A 23 -10.47 -4.65 2.26
N MET A 24 -9.85 -5.81 2.50
CA MET A 24 -10.34 -6.84 3.43
C MET A 24 -9.98 -6.54 4.88
N ARG A 25 -8.79 -5.97 5.12
CA ARG A 25 -8.22 -5.67 6.44
C ARG A 25 -8.24 -4.19 6.78
N THR A 26 -8.73 -3.35 5.87
CA THR A 26 -8.85 -1.89 6.03
C THR A 26 -7.51 -1.22 6.42
N GLY A 27 -6.40 -1.84 6.01
CA GLY A 27 -5.04 -1.45 6.39
C GLY A 27 -4.30 -0.81 5.22
N ARG A 28 -3.45 0.17 5.51
CA ARG A 28 -2.52 0.71 4.50
C ARG A 28 -1.29 -0.18 4.45
N ILE A 29 -1.00 -0.67 3.25
CA ILE A 29 0.15 -1.54 2.99
C ILE A 29 1.37 -0.69 2.70
N GLY A 30 1.20 0.34 1.86
CA GLY A 30 2.29 1.21 1.45
C GLY A 30 1.92 2.33 0.52
N LEU A 31 2.95 3.03 0.08
CA LEU A 31 2.89 4.16 -0.82
C LEU A 31 3.73 3.85 -2.05
N ILE A 32 3.22 4.22 -3.21
CA ILE A 32 3.92 4.19 -4.48
C ILE A 32 3.95 5.62 -4.98
N ARG A 33 5.13 6.12 -5.34
CA ARG A 33 5.30 7.46 -5.89
C ARG A 33 6.02 7.39 -7.22
N ARG A 34 5.53 8.15 -8.21
CA ARG A 34 6.26 8.38 -9.44
C ARG A 34 7.36 9.41 -9.20
N ILE A 35 8.56 9.07 -9.65
CA ILE A 35 9.75 9.92 -9.61
C ILE A 35 10.37 9.95 -11.00
N GLU A 36 11.03 11.05 -11.33
CA GLU A 36 11.84 11.16 -12.53
C GLU A 36 13.30 10.91 -12.14
N MET A 37 13.97 9.99 -12.84
CA MET A 37 15.37 9.62 -12.56
C MET A 37 16.21 9.66 -13.84
N GLY A 38 17.48 10.05 -13.67
CA GLY A 38 18.48 10.06 -14.74
C GLY A 38 18.44 11.29 -15.66
N PRO A 39 19.42 11.40 -16.57
CA PRO A 39 19.58 12.56 -17.45
C PRO A 39 18.44 12.71 -18.47
N TYR A 40 17.68 11.63 -18.72
CA TYR A 40 16.56 11.59 -19.65
C TYR A 40 15.19 11.73 -18.99
N ARG A 41 15.11 12.03 -17.69
CA ARG A 41 13.86 12.12 -16.91
C ARG A 41 12.95 10.92 -17.10
N GLU A 42 13.52 9.72 -17.01
CA GLU A 42 12.71 8.52 -17.11
C GLU A 42 11.77 8.42 -15.91
N SER A 43 10.51 8.05 -16.15
CA SER A 43 9.54 7.83 -15.09
C SER A 43 9.80 6.48 -14.41
N TRP A 44 10.02 6.53 -13.10
CA TRP A 44 10.18 5.38 -12.23
C TRP A 44 9.14 5.43 -11.11
N TYR A 45 8.75 4.27 -10.62
CA TYR A 45 7.88 4.12 -9.48
C TYR A 45 8.66 3.59 -8.30
N ARG A 46 8.60 4.33 -7.19
CA ARG A 46 9.22 3.97 -5.91
C ARG A 46 8.14 3.50 -4.95
N ALA A 47 8.26 2.31 -4.40
CA ALA A 47 7.36 1.82 -3.35
C ALA A 47 8.02 1.79 -1.98
N VAL A 48 7.28 2.21 -0.97
CA VAL A 48 7.65 2.12 0.44
C VAL A 48 6.50 1.53 1.25
N THR A 49 6.83 0.83 2.33
CA THR A 49 5.82 0.37 3.29
C THR A 49 5.14 1.56 3.97
N TRP A 50 3.90 1.37 4.39
CA TRP A 50 3.17 2.40 5.09
C TRP A 50 3.56 2.39 6.56
N ALA A 51 3.90 3.56 7.08
CA ALA A 51 4.04 3.80 8.50
C ALA A 51 3.56 5.22 8.83
N ALA A 52 2.95 5.37 10.00
CA ALA A 52 2.52 6.66 10.52
C ALA A 52 3.72 7.61 10.71
N GLU A 53 4.85 7.05 11.18
CA GLU A 53 6.11 7.75 11.29
C GLU A 53 6.93 7.55 10.01
N PRO A 54 7.31 8.62 9.28
CA PRO A 54 8.06 8.49 8.02
C PRO A 54 9.36 7.69 8.14
N SER A 55 10.05 7.81 9.28
CA SER A 55 11.31 7.12 9.57
C SER A 55 11.18 5.60 9.67
N ARG A 56 9.96 5.09 9.90
CA ARG A 56 9.68 3.64 9.97
C ARG A 56 9.26 3.05 8.62
N ARG A 57 9.19 3.88 7.57
CA ARG A 57 8.86 3.40 6.22
C ARG A 57 10.08 2.73 5.62
N THR A 58 9.91 1.49 5.20
CA THR A 58 10.96 0.71 4.55
C THR A 58 10.80 0.82 3.04
N LEU A 59 11.90 1.03 2.33
CA LEU A 59 11.93 0.95 0.88
C LEU A 59 11.69 -0.49 0.44
N VAL A 60 10.66 -0.71 -0.38
CA VAL A 60 10.40 -2.00 -1.02
C VAL A 60 11.23 -2.11 -2.30
N GLY A 61 11.27 -1.04 -3.09
CA GLY A 61 12.10 -0.99 -4.29
C GLY A 61 11.68 0.06 -5.31
N TYR A 62 12.21 -0.09 -6.52
CA TYR A 62 11.97 0.76 -7.67
C TYR A 62 11.61 -0.10 -8.89
N SER A 63 10.67 0.34 -9.71
CA SER A 63 10.38 -0.29 -11.00
C SER A 63 9.90 0.74 -12.01
N ARG A 64 10.07 0.45 -13.30
CA ARG A 64 9.48 1.23 -14.40
C ARG A 64 8.00 0.90 -14.62
N SER A 65 7.51 -0.20 -14.06
CA SER A 65 6.13 -0.67 -14.21
C SER A 65 5.36 -0.53 -12.90
N MET A 66 4.25 0.21 -12.92
CA MET A 66 3.38 0.40 -11.76
C MET A 66 2.85 -0.94 -11.22
N GLU A 67 2.45 -1.85 -12.12
CA GLU A 67 1.94 -3.17 -11.74
C GLU A 67 2.98 -4.01 -11.01
N THR A 68 4.21 -4.08 -11.53
CA THR A 68 5.31 -4.83 -10.91
C THR A 68 5.62 -4.31 -9.51
N ILE A 69 5.71 -2.99 -9.34
CA ILE A 69 6.01 -2.42 -8.03
C ILE A 69 4.83 -2.56 -7.06
N ALA A 70 3.60 -2.50 -7.55
CA ALA A 70 2.41 -2.76 -6.75
C ALA A 70 2.37 -4.23 -6.27
N ALA A 71 2.66 -5.19 -7.14
CA ALA A 71 2.75 -6.61 -6.77
C ALA A 71 3.85 -6.84 -5.72
N ALA A 72 5.03 -6.24 -5.90
CA ALA A 72 6.11 -6.32 -4.92
C ALA A 72 5.71 -5.72 -3.56
N LEU A 73 5.03 -4.57 -3.56
CA LEU A 73 4.53 -3.93 -2.35
C LEU A 73 3.47 -4.79 -1.64
N TRP A 74 2.57 -5.40 -2.40
CA TRP A 74 1.58 -6.33 -1.87
C TRP A 74 2.22 -7.56 -1.22
N ALA A 75 3.25 -8.14 -1.86
CA ALA A 75 4.00 -9.27 -1.29
C ALA A 75 4.78 -8.89 -0.01
N HIS A 76 5.09 -7.61 0.18
CA HIS A 76 5.77 -7.07 1.37
C HIS A 76 4.83 -6.63 2.49
N GLN A 77 3.53 -6.97 2.42
CA GLN A 77 2.56 -6.72 3.48
C GLN A 77 3.15 -7.03 4.87
N PRO A 78 3.43 -6.00 5.70
CA PRO A 78 3.89 -6.26 7.06
C PRO A 78 2.72 -6.86 7.84
N LEU A 79 2.98 -7.94 8.58
CA LEU A 79 2.02 -8.56 9.51
C LEU A 79 1.40 -7.54 10.49
N THR A 80 2.07 -6.42 10.70
CA THR A 80 1.78 -5.35 11.67
C THR A 80 1.08 -4.10 11.12
N ALA A 81 0.55 -4.09 9.88
CA ALA A 81 -0.26 -2.95 9.38
C ALA A 81 -1.56 -2.67 10.20
N GLN A 82 -1.78 -3.43 11.28
CA GLN A 82 -2.91 -3.40 12.20
C GLN A 82 -2.83 -2.35 13.33
N GLU A 83 -1.69 -1.72 13.60
CA GLU A 83 -1.52 -1.06 14.92
C GLU A 83 -2.18 0.32 15.10
N LYS A 84 -2.91 0.88 14.12
CA LYS A 84 -3.74 2.06 14.40
C LYS A 84 -5.02 2.12 13.57
N PRO A 85 -6.21 1.99 14.20
CA PRO A 85 -7.47 2.24 13.51
C PRO A 85 -7.54 3.69 13.02
N PHE A 86 -8.11 3.86 11.84
CA PHE A 86 -8.26 5.17 11.19
C PHE A 86 -9.39 5.98 11.85
N PRO A 87 -9.20 7.27 12.18
CA PRO A 87 -10.32 8.11 12.58
C PRO A 87 -11.27 8.29 11.39
N GLY A 88 -12.52 7.85 11.54
CA GLY A 88 -13.58 7.97 10.53
C GLY A 88 -13.98 6.67 9.82
N TYR A 89 -13.32 5.54 10.09
CA TYR A 89 -13.78 4.21 9.65
C TYR A 89 -14.21 3.40 10.88
N PRO A 90 -15.38 2.75 10.87
CA PRO A 90 -15.74 1.86 11.96
C PRO A 90 -14.71 0.73 12.01
N ALA A 91 -14.07 0.57 13.17
CA ALA A 91 -13.19 -0.56 13.41
C ALA A 91 -13.99 -1.84 13.12
N THR A 92 -13.51 -2.65 12.18
CA THR A 92 -14.08 -3.97 11.93
C THR A 92 -13.91 -4.76 13.22
N LYS A 93 -14.99 -4.82 14.00
CA LYS A 93 -15.04 -5.54 15.27
C LYS A 93 -14.68 -6.99 14.93
N PRO A 94 -13.61 -7.59 15.48
CA PRO A 94 -13.45 -9.02 15.35
C PRO A 94 -14.71 -9.64 15.95
N ALA A 95 -15.42 -10.43 15.15
CA ALA A 95 -16.56 -11.19 15.62
C ALA A 95 -16.06 -12.04 16.79
N ALA A 96 -16.42 -11.63 18.01
CA ALA A 96 -16.23 -12.45 19.18
C ALA A 96 -17.11 -13.68 18.97
N THR A 97 -16.47 -14.78 18.62
CA THR A 97 -17.01 -16.12 18.88
C THR A 97 -17.20 -16.22 20.39
N SER A 98 -18.40 -15.87 20.84
CA SER A 98 -18.88 -16.28 22.16
C SER A 98 -19.59 -17.62 21.99
N ALA A 99 -18.87 -18.68 22.31
CA ALA A 99 -19.42 -19.87 22.97
C ALA A 99 -18.97 -19.79 24.44
N PRO A 100 -19.71 -20.31 25.44
CA PRO A 100 -20.59 -21.47 25.41
C PRO A 100 -22.08 -21.20 25.70
#